data_AF-A0A2T6FUU0-F1
#
_entry.id   AF-A0A2T6FUU0-F1
#
_cell.length_a   1.000
_cell.length_b   1.000
_cell.length_c   1.000
_cell.angle_alpha   90.00
_cell.angle_beta   90.00
_cell.angle_gamma   90.00
#
_symmetry.space_group_name_H-M   'P 1'
#
loop_
_entity.id
_entity.type
_entity.pdbx_description
1 polymer ?
#
loop_
_entity_poly.entity_id
_entity_poly.type
_entity_poly.pdbx_seq_one_letter_code
_entity_poly.pdbx_strand_id
1 'polypeptide(L)'
;MKRFRKKLFMYLIVAVLIIWPVLQIAELIGHKAPPEKAEKLLYQVSLFQMELLGSYLQETGKLKDTEALSALRQAVYSASFAHDHLALAYGDSSLAKLDSLAQLMQYLLRLQVGGSRPLRAEEAQTLGDVSKLYTDLYEAYAKLMSSGADIVGSQNDRLMKSDKAIADLLRKKLLQ
;
A
#
# COMPACT_ATOMS: atom_id res chain seq x y z
N MET A 1 34.56 -17.31 61.70
CA MET A 1 34.32 -17.66 60.27
C MET A 1 32.85 -17.66 59.83
N LYS A 2 31.88 -18.23 60.57
CA LYS A 2 30.45 -18.28 60.15
C LYS A 2 29.79 -16.91 59.91
N ARG A 3 30.10 -15.88 60.72
CA ARG A 3 29.54 -14.51 60.56
C ARG A 3 30.08 -13.77 59.32
N PHE A 4 31.34 -14.01 58.94
CA PHE A 4 31.95 -13.39 57.77
C PHE A 4 31.39 -13.97 56.47
N ARG A 5 31.16 -15.29 56.44
CA ARG A 5 30.46 -15.97 55.33
C ARG A 5 29.03 -15.48 55.14
N LYS A 6 28.29 -15.22 56.23
CA LYS A 6 26.93 -14.64 56.14
C LYS A 6 26.93 -13.22 55.57
N LYS A 7 27.87 -12.36 55.98
CA LYS A 7 28.00 -11.01 55.42
C LYS A 7 28.38 -11.04 53.93
N LEU A 8 29.33 -11.91 53.56
CA LEU A 8 29.72 -12.09 52.16
C LEU A 8 28.56 -12.59 51.30
N PHE A 9 27.78 -13.55 51.79
CA PHE A 9 26.60 -14.07 51.10
C PHE A 9 25.51 -12.99 50.92
N MET A 10 25.30 -12.16 51.94
CA MET A 10 24.37 -11.03 51.88
C MET A 10 24.81 -9.98 50.84
N TYR A 11 26.10 -9.63 50.78
CA TYR A 11 26.61 -8.71 49.76
C TYR A 11 26.50 -9.28 48.34
N LEU A 12 26.68 -10.60 48.19
CA LEU A 12 26.55 -11.27 46.90
C LEU A 12 25.09 -11.25 46.41
N ILE A 13 24.12 -11.47 47.31
CA ILE A 13 22.69 -11.34 47.01
C ILE A 13 22.34 -9.91 46.58
N VAL A 14 22.84 -8.90 47.30
CA VAL A 14 22.58 -7.49 46.97
C VAL A 14 23.21 -7.13 45.62
N ALA A 15 24.42 -7.61 45.33
CA ALA A 15 25.07 -7.39 44.05
C ALA A 15 24.26 -8.01 42.89
N VAL A 16 23.76 -9.24 43.05
CA VAL A 16 22.91 -9.89 42.04
C VAL A 16 21.59 -9.12 41.84
N LEU A 17 20.96 -8.68 42.93
CA LEU A 17 19.72 -7.89 42.88
C LEU A 17 19.86 -6.54 42.18
N ILE A 18 21.07 -5.98 42.11
CA ILE A 18 21.33 -4.71 41.43
C ILE A 18 21.82 -4.94 39.99
N ILE A 19 22.73 -5.90 39.79
CA ILE A 19 23.32 -6.16 38.47
C ILE A 19 22.25 -6.71 37.51
N TRP A 20 21.35 -7.58 38.00
CA TRP A 20 20.30 -8.18 37.17
C TRP A 20 19.34 -7.14 36.53
N PRO A 21 18.71 -6.21 37.27
CA PRO A 21 17.85 -5.20 36.67
C PRO A 21 18.62 -4.20 35.80
N VAL A 22 19.89 -3.90 36.13
CA VAL A 22 20.72 -3.03 35.29
C VAL A 22 20.98 -3.66 33.92
N LEU A 23 21.25 -4.97 33.87
CA LEU A 23 21.39 -5.71 32.61
C LEU A 23 20.08 -5.75 31.82
N GLN A 24 18.93 -5.96 32.48
CA GLN A 24 17.62 -5.90 31.82
C GLN A 24 17.33 -4.52 31.23
N ILE A 25 17.65 -3.44 31.95
CA ILE A 25 17.47 -2.06 31.45
C ILE A 25 18.42 -1.78 30.28
N ALA A 26 19.68 -2.24 30.35
CA ALA A 26 20.65 -2.11 29.28
C ALA A 26 20.21 -2.88 28.01
N GLU A 27 19.67 -4.09 28.16
CA GLU A 27 19.08 -4.85 27.06
C GLU A 27 17.85 -4.15 26.48
N LEU A 28 16.97 -3.57 27.32
CA LEU A 28 15.79 -2.82 26.86
C LEU A 28 16.15 -1.54 26.09
N ILE A 29 17.27 -0.89 26.46
CA ILE A 29 17.78 0.29 25.77
C ILE A 29 18.50 -0.13 24.47
N GLY A 30 19.19 -1.27 24.46
CA GLY A 30 19.93 -1.79 23.30
C GLY A 30 19.06 -2.50 22.25
N HIS A 31 17.92 -3.07 22.63
CA HIS A 31 17.01 -3.82 21.75
C HIS A 31 15.81 -2.99 21.26
N LYS A 32 15.99 -1.68 21.04
CA LYS A 32 15.09 -0.98 20.13
C LYS A 32 15.51 -1.36 18.71
N ALA A 33 15.00 -2.49 18.21
CA ALA A 33 14.85 -2.64 16.76
C ALA A 33 14.26 -1.30 16.27
N PRO A 34 14.85 -0.63 15.26
CA PRO A 34 14.31 0.63 14.78
C PRO A 34 12.83 0.37 14.52
N PRO A 35 11.91 1.13 15.15
CA PRO A 35 10.48 0.89 15.00
C PRO A 35 10.23 0.76 13.51
N GLU A 36 9.70 -0.38 13.07
CA GLU A 36 9.42 -0.55 11.66
C GLU A 36 8.50 0.61 11.28
N LYS A 37 9.03 1.52 10.46
CA LYS A 37 8.41 2.81 10.17
C LYS A 37 6.96 2.53 9.73
N ALA A 38 5.99 3.10 10.42
CA ALA A 38 4.57 2.83 10.17
C ALA A 38 4.21 3.06 8.69
N GLU A 39 4.91 4.00 8.08
CA GLU A 39 4.86 4.35 6.66
C GLU A 39 5.28 3.18 5.74
N LYS A 40 6.28 2.40 6.15
CA LYS A 40 6.73 1.21 5.43
C LYS A 40 5.66 0.11 5.45
N LEU A 41 5.01 -0.09 6.59
CA LEU A 41 3.90 -1.05 6.70
C LEU A 41 2.69 -0.60 5.89
N LEU A 42 2.33 0.70 5.96
CA LEU A 42 1.27 1.28 5.14
C LEU A 42 1.56 1.12 3.65
N TYR A 43 2.81 1.33 3.23
CA TYR A 43 3.22 1.11 1.85
C TYR A 43 3.10 -0.35 1.44
N GLN A 44 3.51 -1.31 2.28
CA GLN A 44 3.34 -2.73 1.97
C GLN A 44 1.87 -3.10 1.78
N VAL A 45 0.98 -2.60 2.65
CA VAL A 45 -0.46 -2.81 2.51
C VAL A 45 -0.96 -2.20 1.21
N SER A 46 -0.59 -0.94 0.94
CA SER A 46 -1.02 -0.26 -0.27
C SER A 46 -0.50 -0.95 -1.54
N LEU A 47 0.76 -1.37 -1.56
CA LEU A 47 1.38 -2.13 -2.64
C LEU A 47 0.61 -3.42 -2.90
N PHE A 48 0.25 -4.16 -1.85
CA PHE A 48 -0.55 -5.37 -1.99
C PHE A 48 -1.93 -5.09 -2.57
N GLN A 49 -2.61 -4.01 -2.16
CA GLN A 49 -3.90 -3.64 -2.76
C GLN A 49 -3.75 -3.26 -4.24
N MET A 50 -2.66 -2.58 -4.59
CA MET A 50 -2.34 -2.25 -5.99
C MET A 50 -2.04 -3.51 -6.81
N GLU A 51 -1.33 -4.49 -6.24
CA GLU A 51 -1.08 -5.78 -6.90
C GLU A 51 -2.40 -6.51 -7.17
N LEU A 52 -3.27 -6.60 -6.15
CA LEU A 52 -4.57 -7.25 -6.24
C LEU A 52 -5.46 -6.58 -7.30
N LEU A 53 -5.49 -5.25 -7.35
CA LEU A 53 -6.18 -4.50 -8.40
C LEU A 53 -5.64 -4.87 -9.79
N GLY A 54 -4.32 -4.99 -9.94
CA GLY A 54 -3.69 -5.44 -11.18
C GLY A 54 -4.18 -6.82 -11.61
N SER A 55 -4.29 -7.77 -10.67
CA SER A 55 -4.84 -9.10 -10.94
C SER A 55 -6.29 -9.04 -11.43
N TYR A 56 -7.16 -8.28 -10.76
CA TYR A 56 -8.55 -8.10 -11.21
C TYR A 56 -8.64 -7.42 -12.58
N LEU A 57 -7.78 -6.44 -12.86
CA LEU A 57 -7.70 -5.78 -14.17
C LEU A 57 -7.27 -6.74 -15.28
N GLN A 58 -6.37 -7.68 -15.02
CA GLN A 58 -5.98 -8.68 -16.01
C GLN A 58 -7.12 -9.68 -16.30
N GLU A 59 -7.97 -9.94 -15.32
CA GLU A 59 -9.13 -10.82 -15.47
C GLU A 59 -10.31 -10.16 -16.19
N THR A 60 -10.30 -8.83 -16.40
CA THR A 60 -11.43 -8.13 -17.03
C THR A 60 -11.74 -8.61 -18.44
N GLY A 61 -10.73 -9.09 -19.17
CA GLY A 61 -10.91 -9.65 -20.53
C GLY A 61 -11.77 -10.93 -20.57
N LYS A 62 -12.03 -11.55 -19.42
CA LYS A 62 -12.89 -12.75 -19.29
C LYS A 62 -14.30 -12.42 -18.80
N LEU A 63 -14.57 -11.17 -18.41
CA LEU A 63 -15.86 -10.76 -17.88
C LEU A 63 -16.88 -10.65 -19.02
N LYS A 64 -18.08 -11.18 -18.77
CA LYS A 64 -19.16 -11.20 -19.76
C LYS A 64 -20.18 -10.12 -19.52
N ASP A 65 -20.38 -9.74 -18.27
CA ASP A 65 -21.41 -8.81 -17.82
C ASP A 65 -20.87 -7.77 -16.83
N THR A 66 -21.68 -6.74 -16.62
CA THR A 66 -21.41 -5.62 -15.70
C THR A 66 -21.51 -6.02 -14.23
N GLU A 67 -22.16 -7.12 -13.89
CA GLU A 67 -22.26 -7.62 -12.52
C GLU A 67 -20.91 -8.17 -12.04
N ALA A 68 -20.20 -8.86 -12.94
CA ALA A 68 -18.86 -9.37 -12.68
C ALA A 68 -17.79 -8.27 -12.43
N LEU A 69 -18.11 -6.98 -12.68
CA LEU A 69 -17.27 -5.84 -12.30
C LEU A 69 -17.27 -5.53 -10.81
N SER A 70 -18.16 -6.13 -10.01
CA SER A 70 -18.28 -5.84 -8.57
C SER A 70 -16.97 -6.09 -7.81
N ALA A 71 -16.28 -7.19 -8.12
CA ALA A 71 -14.99 -7.52 -7.52
C ALA A 71 -13.90 -6.49 -7.88
N LEU A 72 -13.83 -6.12 -9.17
CA LEU A 72 -12.92 -5.07 -9.62
C LEU A 72 -13.20 -3.73 -8.93
N ARG A 73 -14.47 -3.34 -8.81
CA ARG A 73 -14.88 -2.13 -8.10
C ARG A 73 -14.39 -2.15 -6.66
N GLN A 74 -14.56 -3.26 -5.94
CA GLN A 74 -14.08 -3.39 -4.57
C GLN A 74 -12.55 -3.28 -4.50
N ALA A 75 -11.83 -3.88 -5.45
CA ALA A 75 -10.37 -3.76 -5.53
C ALA A 75 -9.91 -2.31 -5.77
N VAL A 76 -10.56 -1.58 -6.69
CA VAL A 76 -10.27 -0.15 -6.94
C VAL A 76 -10.52 0.68 -5.69
N TYR A 77 -11.62 0.43 -4.96
CA TYR A 77 -11.92 1.13 -3.71
C TYR A 77 -10.83 0.89 -2.67
N SER A 78 -10.46 -0.37 -2.42
CA SER A 78 -9.44 -0.73 -1.43
C SER A 78 -8.07 -0.17 -1.78
N ALA A 79 -7.69 -0.21 -3.06
CA ALA A 79 -6.43 0.36 -3.56
C ALA A 79 -6.39 1.88 -3.41
N SER A 80 -7.47 2.58 -3.81
CA SER A 80 -7.58 4.05 -3.64
C SER A 80 -7.49 4.43 -2.17
N PHE A 81 -8.26 3.77 -1.32
CA PHE A 81 -8.26 4.04 0.11
C PHE A 81 -6.87 3.86 0.74
N ALA A 82 -6.18 2.76 0.41
CA ALA A 82 -4.85 2.48 0.94
C ALA A 82 -3.80 3.49 0.44
N HIS A 83 -3.86 3.87 -0.84
CA HIS A 83 -2.98 4.90 -1.40
C HIS A 83 -3.21 6.27 -0.76
N ASP A 84 -4.47 6.69 -0.60
CA ASP A 84 -4.80 7.98 -0.01
C ASP A 84 -4.29 8.08 1.43
N HIS A 85 -4.41 7.01 2.21
CA HIS A 85 -3.85 6.98 3.57
C HIS A 85 -2.32 6.98 3.58
N LEU A 86 -1.67 6.35 2.61
CA LEU A 86 -0.23 6.44 2.44
C LEU A 86 0.19 7.87 2.11
N ALA A 87 -0.51 8.54 1.18
CA ALA A 87 -0.25 9.93 0.83
C ALA A 87 -0.42 10.86 2.03
N LEU A 88 -1.45 10.65 2.85
CA LEU A 88 -1.66 11.39 4.10
C LEU A 88 -0.50 11.21 5.09
N ALA A 89 0.06 10.00 5.20
CA ALA A 89 1.19 9.72 6.09
C ALA A 89 2.49 10.41 5.66
N TYR A 90 2.72 10.56 4.34
CA TYR A 90 3.90 11.26 3.79
C TYR A 90 3.69 12.77 3.55
N GLY A 91 2.45 13.22 3.63
CA GLY A 91 2.00 14.55 3.23
C GLY A 91 1.66 14.64 1.74
N ASP A 92 0.53 15.31 1.44
CA ASP A 92 -0.07 15.48 0.10
C ASP A 92 0.88 15.99 -0.99
N SER A 93 1.99 16.64 -0.64
CA SER A 93 2.98 17.18 -1.59
C SER A 93 4.13 16.21 -1.90
N SER A 94 4.30 15.15 -1.12
CA SER A 94 5.47 14.26 -1.20
C SER A 94 5.20 13.02 -2.06
N LEU A 95 3.94 12.63 -2.19
CA LEU A 95 3.49 11.45 -2.95
C LEU A 95 2.45 11.86 -4.00
N ALA A 96 2.58 11.35 -5.22
CA ALA A 96 1.62 11.63 -6.29
C ALA A 96 0.23 11.11 -5.93
N LYS A 97 -0.80 11.92 -6.20
CA LYS A 97 -2.20 11.48 -6.16
C LYS A 97 -2.47 10.53 -7.33
N LEU A 98 -3.32 9.53 -7.10
CA LEU A 98 -3.71 8.57 -8.13
C LEU A 98 -5.11 8.87 -8.63
N ASP A 99 -5.25 9.94 -9.43
CA ASP A 99 -6.53 10.36 -9.96
C ASP A 99 -7.16 9.28 -10.86
N SER A 100 -6.35 8.42 -11.47
CA SER A 100 -6.83 7.32 -12.30
C SER A 100 -7.72 6.34 -11.54
N LEU A 101 -7.48 6.09 -10.25
CA LEU A 101 -8.29 5.20 -9.43
C LEU A 101 -9.70 5.77 -9.23
N ALA A 102 -9.80 7.08 -9.00
CA ALA A 102 -11.08 7.77 -8.90
C ALA A 102 -11.83 7.75 -10.24
N GLN A 103 -11.15 8.00 -11.35
CA GLN A 103 -11.75 7.93 -12.69
C GLN A 103 -12.21 6.50 -13.04
N LEU A 104 -11.43 5.49 -12.64
CA LEU A 104 -11.76 4.09 -12.89
C LEU A 104 -12.98 3.68 -12.08
N MET A 105 -13.04 4.07 -10.81
CA MET A 105 -14.21 3.86 -9.96
C MET A 105 -15.48 4.47 -10.60
N GLN A 106 -15.41 5.73 -11.03
CA GLN A 106 -16.53 6.40 -11.69
C GLN A 106 -16.96 5.69 -12.98
N TYR A 107 -15.99 5.24 -13.78
CA TYR A 107 -16.27 4.49 -14.99
C TYR A 107 -16.99 3.17 -14.69
N LEU A 108 -16.50 2.38 -13.73
CA LEU A 108 -17.13 1.12 -13.32
C LEU A 108 -18.54 1.33 -12.78
N LEU A 109 -18.75 2.35 -11.97
CA LEU A 109 -20.09 2.71 -11.48
C LEU A 109 -21.03 3.03 -12.64
N ARG A 110 -20.60 3.83 -13.62
CA ARG A 110 -21.40 4.17 -14.82
C ARG A 110 -21.79 2.92 -15.60
N LEU A 111 -20.89 1.96 -15.76
CA LEU A 111 -21.20 0.69 -16.43
C LEU A 111 -22.29 -0.10 -15.69
N GLN A 112 -22.30 -0.04 -14.36
CA GLN A 112 -23.24 -0.75 -13.50
C GLN A 112 -24.59 -0.04 -13.29
N VAL A 113 -24.74 1.23 -13.64
CA VAL A 113 -26.03 1.97 -13.52
C VAL A 113 -27.16 1.26 -14.26
N GLY A 114 -26.85 0.61 -15.39
CA GLY A 114 -27.83 -0.15 -16.18
C GLY A 114 -28.19 -1.54 -15.63
N GLY A 115 -27.70 -1.93 -14.45
CA GLY A 115 -27.88 -3.27 -13.90
C GLY A 115 -26.99 -4.33 -14.56
N SER A 116 -27.39 -5.59 -14.46
CA SER A 116 -26.68 -6.74 -15.05
C SER A 116 -26.97 -6.81 -16.55
N ARG A 117 -25.99 -6.42 -17.36
CA ARG A 117 -26.06 -6.47 -18.82
C ARG A 117 -24.72 -6.95 -19.39
N PRO A 118 -24.70 -7.49 -20.62
CA PRO A 118 -23.45 -7.79 -21.29
C PRO A 118 -22.57 -6.55 -21.44
N LEU A 119 -21.25 -6.74 -21.30
CA LEU A 119 -20.26 -5.72 -21.61
C LEU A 119 -20.20 -5.52 -23.13
N ARG A 120 -20.25 -4.26 -23.56
CA ARG A 120 -20.03 -3.91 -24.97
C ARG A 120 -18.56 -4.12 -25.31
N ALA A 121 -18.27 -4.41 -26.58
CA ALA A 121 -16.90 -4.60 -27.05
C ALA A 121 -15.99 -3.40 -26.73
N GLU A 122 -16.51 -2.17 -26.88
CA GLU A 122 -15.76 -0.95 -26.54
C GLU A 122 -15.47 -0.79 -25.05
N GLU A 123 -16.37 -1.27 -24.18
CA GLU A 123 -16.22 -1.21 -22.72
C GLU A 123 -15.16 -2.23 -22.26
N ALA A 124 -15.25 -3.45 -22.78
CA ALA A 124 -14.24 -4.49 -22.56
C ALA A 124 -12.85 -4.06 -23.08
N GLN A 125 -12.80 -3.42 -24.26
CA GLN A 125 -11.56 -2.87 -24.82
C GLN A 125 -10.98 -1.78 -23.92
N THR A 126 -11.81 -0.86 -23.42
CA THR A 126 -11.38 0.21 -22.52
C THR A 126 -10.76 -0.36 -21.25
N LEU A 127 -11.38 -1.36 -20.62
CA LEU A 127 -10.81 -2.04 -19.44
C LEU A 127 -9.49 -2.77 -19.77
N GLY A 128 -9.39 -3.39 -20.95
CA GLY A 128 -8.15 -4.00 -21.43
C GLY A 128 -7.02 -3.00 -21.64
N ASP A 129 -7.32 -1.80 -22.13
CA ASP A 129 -6.32 -0.73 -22.30
C ASP A 129 -5.90 -0.13 -20.96
N VAL A 130 -6.82 0.00 -20.01
CA VAL A 130 -6.50 0.34 -18.61
C VAL A 130 -5.57 -0.71 -18.00
N SER A 131 -5.86 -2.00 -18.16
CA SER A 131 -5.03 -3.10 -17.64
C SER A 131 -3.58 -3.03 -18.16
N LYS A 132 -3.40 -2.71 -19.45
CA LYS A 132 -2.06 -2.52 -20.02
C LYS A 132 -1.33 -1.34 -19.39
N LEU A 133 -1.96 -0.17 -19.35
CA LEU A 133 -1.35 1.04 -18.77
C LEU A 133 -1.09 0.89 -17.27
N TYR A 134 -1.93 0.12 -16.58
CA TYR A 134 -1.77 -0.17 -15.16
C TYR A 134 -0.49 -0.96 -14.86
N THR A 135 0.00 -1.77 -15.80
CA THR A 135 1.23 -2.53 -15.60
C THR A 135 2.43 -1.60 -15.37
N ASP A 136 2.54 -0.52 -16.17
CA ASP A 136 3.58 0.50 -16.00
C ASP A 136 3.40 1.32 -14.71
N LEU A 137 2.14 1.59 -14.33
CA LEU A 137 1.81 2.26 -13.07
C LEU A 137 2.26 1.41 -11.88
N TYR A 138 1.89 0.13 -11.86
CA TYR A 138 2.24 -0.81 -10.80
C TYR A 138 3.76 -1.01 -10.68
N GLU A 139 4.48 -1.09 -11.81
CA GLU A 139 5.93 -1.25 -11.77
C GLU A 139 6.64 -0.05 -11.13
N ALA A 140 6.17 1.18 -11.43
CA ALA A 140 6.64 2.39 -10.75
C ALA A 140 6.25 2.39 -9.28
N TYR A 141 5.01 1.99 -8.97
CA TYR A 141 4.49 1.91 -7.61
C TYR A 141 5.29 0.93 -6.74
N ALA A 142 5.63 -0.26 -7.26
CA ALA A 142 6.40 -1.28 -6.54
C ALA A 142 7.82 -0.83 -6.18
N LYS A 143 8.36 0.15 -6.89
CA LYS A 143 9.69 0.73 -6.68
C LYS A 143 9.64 2.10 -6.01
N LEU A 144 8.44 2.55 -5.61
CA LEU A 144 8.19 3.90 -5.08
C LEU A 144 8.93 4.15 -3.76
N MET A 145 9.10 3.12 -2.93
CA MET A 145 9.74 3.24 -1.62
C MET A 145 11.15 2.63 -1.61
N SER A 146 12.10 3.39 -1.07
CA SER A 146 13.46 2.91 -0.81
C SER A 146 13.52 2.02 0.44
N SER A 147 14.63 1.31 0.64
CA SER A 147 14.85 0.53 1.87
C SER A 147 14.80 1.38 3.16
N GLY A 148 14.99 2.70 3.05
CA GLY A 148 14.92 3.67 4.16
C GLY A 148 13.51 4.19 4.49
N ALA A 149 12.50 3.72 3.76
CA ALA A 149 11.12 4.25 3.76
C ALA A 149 11.00 5.69 3.21
N ASP A 150 11.92 6.10 2.36
CA ASP A 150 11.82 7.37 1.64
C ASP A 150 11.21 7.15 0.26
N ILE A 151 10.42 8.14 -0.20
CA ILE A 151 9.83 8.11 -1.55
C ILE A 151 10.92 8.38 -2.59
N VAL A 152 11.03 7.49 -3.57
CA VAL A 152 11.95 7.61 -4.70
C VAL A 152 11.34 8.57 -5.71
N GLY A 153 11.81 9.81 -5.74
CA GLY A 153 11.25 10.88 -6.59
C GLY A 153 11.12 10.52 -8.08
N SER A 154 12.11 9.83 -8.66
CA SER A 154 12.05 9.40 -10.06
C SER A 154 10.94 8.38 -10.33
N GLN A 155 10.63 7.52 -9.36
CA GLN A 155 9.50 6.58 -9.46
C GLN A 155 8.17 7.29 -9.22
N ASN A 156 8.14 8.29 -8.33
CA ASN A 156 6.95 9.13 -8.12
C ASN A 156 6.58 9.93 -9.39
N ASP A 157 7.58 10.47 -10.10
CA ASP A 157 7.36 11.14 -11.39
C ASP A 157 6.87 10.18 -12.47
N ARG A 158 7.43 8.96 -12.52
CA ARG A 158 6.97 7.90 -13.44
C ARG A 158 5.54 7.49 -13.11
N LEU A 159 5.22 7.32 -11.82
CA LEU A 159 3.90 7.00 -11.30
C LEU A 159 2.88 8.06 -11.73
N MET A 160 3.18 9.34 -11.52
CA MET A 160 2.32 10.46 -11.92
C MET A 160 2.04 10.48 -13.44
N LYS A 161 3.06 10.20 -14.27
CA LYS A 161 2.88 10.13 -15.73
C LYS A 161 1.98 8.97 -16.14
N SER A 162 2.19 7.79 -15.56
CA SER A 162 1.37 6.62 -15.83
C SER A 162 -0.07 6.80 -15.35
N ASP A 163 -0.26 7.35 -14.14
CA ASP A 163 -1.57 7.71 -13.59
C ASP A 163 -2.32 8.65 -14.53
N LYS A 164 -1.66 9.73 -14.97
CA LYS A 164 -2.26 10.70 -15.89
C LYS A 164 -2.71 10.06 -17.21
N ALA A 165 -1.92 9.14 -17.77
CA ALA A 165 -2.29 8.46 -19.00
C ALA A 165 -3.59 7.64 -18.85
N ILE A 166 -3.75 6.94 -17.72
CA ILE A 166 -4.97 6.18 -17.40
C ILE A 166 -6.14 7.14 -17.16
N ALA A 167 -5.92 8.19 -16.36
CA ALA A 167 -6.94 9.17 -16.04
C ALA A 167 -7.48 9.89 -17.29
N ASP A 168 -6.59 10.27 -18.22
CA ASP A 168 -6.97 10.92 -19.47
C ASP A 168 -7.74 9.96 -20.41
N LEU A 169 -7.36 8.68 -20.46
CA LEU A 169 -8.11 7.66 -21.21
C LEU A 169 -9.53 7.51 -20.68
N LEU A 170 -9.67 7.40 -19.35
CA LEU A 170 -10.97 7.22 -18.70
C LEU A 170 -11.83 8.47 -18.80
N ARG A 171 -11.27 9.68 -18.61
CA ARG A 171 -12.00 10.95 -18.79
C ARG A 171 -12.57 11.08 -20.20
N LYS A 172 -11.79 10.76 -21.23
CA LYS A 172 -12.28 10.79 -22.62
C LYS A 172 -13.48 9.87 -22.81
N LYS A 173 -13.47 8.70 -22.18
CA LYS A 173 -14.60 7.73 -22.22
C LYS A 173 -15.79 8.13 -21.35
N LEU A 174 -15.57 8.90 -20.28
CA LEU A 174 -16.64 9.43 -19.43
C LEU A 174 -17.40 10.60 -20.08
N LEU A 175 -16.75 11.36 -20.96
CA LEU A 175 -17.36 12.48 -21.69
C LEU A 175 -18.12 12.07 -22.95
N GLN A 176 -17.94 10.83 -23.41
CA GLN A 176 -18.69 10.18 -24.49
C GLN A 176 -19.91 9.46 -23.93
#